data_AF-A0A537VQ23-F1
#
_entry.id   AF-A0A537VQ23-F1
#
_cell.length_a   1.000
_cell.length_b   1.000
_cell.length_c   1.000
_cell.angle_alpha   90.00
_cell.angle_beta   90.00
_cell.angle_gamma   90.00
#
_symmetry.space_group_name_H-M   'P 1'
#
loop_
_entity.id
_entity.type
_entity.pdbx_description
1 polymer ?
#
loop_
_entity_poly.entity_id
_entity_poly.type
_entity_poly.pdbx_seq_one_letter_code
_entity_poly.pdbx_strand_id
1 'polypeptide(L)'
;MTAESNAATLPQEDESLEAADSTFKAALGATMTLIALTVVWELLVRQFQVPAWLLPSPSLIGQSMVEWRSELVGHSMVTLYETLVGFVLAIAISIPLAVAVVYSPLLQNTIYPILLALQSMPKVAIAPLLALWIGFGTLPKIVIVFLVCFFPIIVATASG
;
A
#
# COMPACT_ATOMS: atom_id res chain seq x y z
N MET A 1 -37.33 -49.20 26.74
CA MET A 1 -38.09 -48.09 26.12
C MET A 1 -37.10 -46.94 25.94
N THR A 2 -36.11 -47.11 25.05
CA THR A 2 -36.09 -46.56 23.67
C THR A 2 -36.32 -45.05 23.70
N ALA A 3 -35.26 -44.27 23.83
CA ALA A 3 -34.50 -43.73 22.70
C ALA A 3 -35.35 -42.74 21.88
N GLU A 4 -35.33 -41.46 22.27
CA GLU A 4 -35.74 -40.37 21.39
C GLU A 4 -34.56 -39.44 21.14
N SER A 5 -34.22 -39.40 19.85
CA SER A 5 -33.93 -38.18 19.11
C SER A 5 -32.66 -37.41 19.47
N ASN A 6 -31.55 -38.01 19.01
CA ASN A 6 -30.39 -37.26 18.54
C ASN A 6 -30.77 -36.37 17.33
N ALA A 7 -29.92 -35.38 17.04
CA ALA A 7 -29.88 -34.51 15.85
C ALA A 7 -30.55 -33.12 15.94
N ALA A 8 -29.96 -32.25 16.77
CA ALA A 8 -30.06 -30.78 16.65
C ALA A 8 -28.73 -30.18 16.17
N THR A 9 -28.18 -30.73 15.09
CA THR A 9 -27.03 -30.22 14.33
C THR A 9 -27.35 -30.63 12.90
N LEU A 10 -27.75 -29.72 12.01
CA LEU A 10 -26.91 -29.15 10.95
C LEU A 10 -27.61 -27.93 10.31
N PRO A 11 -27.22 -26.69 10.66
CA PRO A 11 -27.40 -25.52 9.78
C PRO A 11 -26.09 -24.98 9.19
N GLN A 12 -24.95 -25.65 9.42
CA GLN A 12 -23.62 -25.08 9.10
C GLN A 12 -23.13 -25.34 7.67
N GLU A 13 -23.70 -26.32 6.95
CA GLU A 13 -23.24 -26.66 5.60
C GLU A 13 -23.80 -25.69 4.53
N ASP A 14 -25.06 -25.24 4.67
CA ASP A 14 -25.74 -24.39 3.70
C ASP A 14 -25.19 -22.94 3.66
N GLU A 15 -24.80 -22.36 4.81
CA GLU A 15 -24.29 -20.99 4.91
C GLU A 15 -22.91 -20.81 4.24
N SER A 16 -22.09 -21.87 4.27
CA SER A 16 -20.75 -21.87 3.66
C SER A 16 -20.77 -21.91 2.12
N LEU A 17 -21.79 -22.54 1.54
CA LEU A 17 -21.98 -22.64 0.09
C LEU A 17 -22.58 -21.36 -0.50
N GLU A 18 -23.43 -20.66 0.26
CA GLU A 18 -24.05 -19.39 -0.16
C GLU A 18 -23.05 -18.21 -0.13
N ALA A 19 -22.12 -18.20 0.83
CA ALA A 19 -21.02 -17.21 0.89
C ALA A 19 -20.02 -17.35 -0.28
N ALA A 20 -19.76 -18.58 -0.74
CA ALA A 20 -18.87 -18.83 -1.88
C ALA A 20 -19.50 -18.38 -3.21
N ASP A 21 -20.79 -18.64 -3.42
CA ASP A 21 -21.53 -18.24 -4.62
C ASP A 21 -21.72 -16.72 -4.71
N SER A 22 -21.95 -16.04 -3.59
CA SER A 22 -22.02 -14.57 -3.55
C SER A 22 -20.66 -13.91 -3.81
N THR A 23 -19.57 -14.44 -3.26
CA THR A 23 -18.20 -13.96 -3.52
C THR A 23 -17.80 -14.17 -4.98
N PHE A 24 -18.16 -15.33 -5.57
CA PHE A 24 -17.89 -15.63 -6.97
C PHE A 24 -18.71 -14.76 -7.92
N LYS A 25 -20.01 -14.57 -7.67
CA LYS A 25 -20.87 -13.66 -8.44
C LYS A 25 -20.41 -12.20 -8.31
N ALA A 26 -19.97 -11.78 -7.13
CA ALA A 26 -19.40 -10.45 -6.91
C ALA A 26 -18.08 -10.27 -7.66
N ALA A 27 -17.19 -11.26 -7.62
CA ALA A 27 -15.92 -11.26 -8.36
C ALA A 27 -16.15 -11.25 -9.88
N LEU A 28 -17.14 -12.01 -10.36
CA LEU A 28 -17.55 -12.03 -11.77
C LEU A 28 -18.12 -10.67 -12.19
N GLY A 29 -19.00 -10.07 -11.38
CA GLY A 29 -19.55 -8.74 -11.61
C GLY A 29 -18.47 -7.64 -11.65
N ALA A 30 -17.52 -7.68 -10.71
CA ALA A 30 -16.39 -6.76 -10.67
C ALA A 30 -15.49 -6.92 -11.91
N THR A 31 -15.18 -8.16 -12.30
CA THR A 31 -14.35 -8.47 -13.47
C THR A 31 -15.02 -7.99 -14.76
N MET A 32 -16.32 -8.26 -14.93
CA MET A 32 -17.09 -7.80 -16.08
C MET A 32 -17.14 -6.27 -16.16
N THR A 33 -17.31 -5.59 -15.03
CA THR A 33 -17.29 -4.12 -14.96
C THR A 33 -15.94 -3.57 -15.39
N LEU A 34 -14.83 -4.18 -14.92
CA LEU A 34 -13.48 -3.77 -15.29
C LEU A 34 -13.20 -3.96 -16.80
N ILE A 35 -13.63 -5.09 -17.35
CA ILE A 35 -13.51 -5.37 -18.80
C ILE A 35 -14.31 -4.34 -19.60
N ALA A 36 -15.57 -4.11 -19.23
CA ALA A 36 -16.43 -3.12 -19.89
C ALA A 36 -15.81 -1.72 -19.86
N LEU A 37 -15.29 -1.30 -18.71
CA LEU A 37 -14.60 -0.02 -18.55
C LEU A 37 -13.36 0.07 -19.47
N THR A 38 -12.55 -0.98 -19.53
CA THR A 38 -11.35 -1.03 -20.37
C THR A 38 -11.69 -0.95 -21.86
N VAL A 39 -12.74 -1.65 -22.29
CA VAL A 39 -13.21 -1.63 -23.68
C VAL A 39 -13.76 -0.25 -24.03
N VAL A 40 -14.60 0.35 -23.17
CA VAL A 40 -15.12 1.70 -23.38
C VAL A 40 -13.97 2.71 -23.46
N TRP A 41 -12.98 2.61 -22.56
CA TRP A 41 -11.81 3.48 -22.58
C TRP A 41 -11.00 3.34 -23.89
N GLU A 42 -10.70 2.12 -24.33
CA GLU A 42 -10.01 1.86 -25.60
C GLU A 42 -10.77 2.45 -26.80
N LEU A 43 -12.09 2.27 -26.85
CA LEU A 43 -12.94 2.81 -27.91
C LEU A 43 -12.95 4.34 -27.91
N LEU A 44 -13.04 4.98 -26.74
CA LEU A 44 -12.99 6.44 -26.62
C LEU A 44 -11.64 6.99 -27.09
N VAL A 45 -10.52 6.40 -26.65
CA VAL A 45 -9.18 6.85 -27.06
C VAL A 45 -9.01 6.75 -28.58
N ARG A 46 -9.46 5.64 -29.18
CA ARG A 46 -9.38 5.43 -30.64
C ARG A 46 -10.29 6.37 -31.41
N GLN A 47 -11.54 6.55 -30.95
CA GLN A 47 -12.54 7.37 -31.63
C GLN A 47 -12.20 8.86 -31.59
N PHE A 48 -11.68 9.34 -30.46
CA PHE A 48 -11.31 10.75 -30.27
C PHE A 48 -9.85 11.05 -30.67
N GLN A 49 -9.12 10.05 -31.20
CA GLN A 49 -7.70 10.14 -31.59
C GLN A 49 -6.85 10.84 -30.51
N VAL A 50 -7.06 10.46 -29.25
CA VAL A 50 -6.39 11.12 -28.13
C VAL A 50 -4.89 10.86 -28.22
N PRO A 51 -4.04 11.90 -28.10
CA PRO A 51 -2.59 11.71 -28.13
C PRO A 51 -2.12 10.78 -27.02
N ALA A 52 -1.22 9.85 -27.36
CA ALA A 52 -0.73 8.81 -26.42
C ALA A 52 0.02 9.37 -25.20
N TRP A 53 0.55 10.59 -25.27
CA TRP A 53 1.19 11.26 -24.13
C TRP A 53 0.18 11.80 -23.10
N LEU A 54 -1.08 12.00 -23.50
CA LEU A 54 -2.15 12.45 -22.62
C LEU A 54 -2.91 11.26 -22.04
N LEU A 55 -3.29 10.30 -22.89
CA LEU A 55 -4.03 9.11 -22.48
C LEU A 55 -3.68 7.93 -23.41
N PRO A 56 -2.71 7.09 -23.03
CA PRO A 56 -2.37 5.90 -23.82
C PRO A 56 -3.55 4.90 -23.80
N SER A 57 -3.77 4.22 -24.92
CA SER A 57 -4.79 3.16 -24.99
C SER A 57 -4.39 1.96 -24.13
N PRO A 58 -5.34 1.26 -23.48
CA PRO A 58 -5.07 0.02 -22.73
C PRO A 58 -4.21 -0.99 -23.49
N SER A 59 -4.45 -1.16 -24.80
CA SER A 59 -3.66 -2.03 -25.67
C SER A 59 -2.20 -1.60 -25.84
N LEU A 60 -1.92 -0.28 -25.84
CA LEU A 60 -0.56 0.26 -25.90
C LEU A 60 0.17 0.03 -24.58
N ILE A 61 -0.53 0.21 -23.44
CA ILE A 61 0.00 -0.07 -22.11
C ILE A 61 0.46 -1.53 -22.02
N GLY A 62 -0.37 -2.48 -22.49
CA GLY A 62 -0.02 -3.90 -22.49
C GLY A 62 1.20 -4.23 -23.34
N GLN A 63 1.34 -3.60 -24.51
CA GLN A 63 2.53 -3.76 -25.36
C GLN A 63 3.78 -3.20 -24.70
N SER A 64 3.71 -1.98 -24.18
CA SER A 64 4.83 -1.34 -23.47
C SER A 64 5.25 -2.11 -22.22
N MET A 65 4.31 -2.74 -21.50
CA MET A 65 4.64 -3.60 -20.37
C MET A 65 5.52 -4.79 -20.76
N VAL A 66 5.29 -5.40 -21.92
CA VAL A 66 6.09 -6.54 -22.41
C VAL A 66 7.42 -6.08 -22.98
N GLU A 67 7.41 -4.99 -23.75
CA GLU A 67 8.60 -4.41 -24.36
C GLU A 67 9.62 -3.95 -23.31
N TRP A 68 9.15 -3.20 -22.30
CA TRP A 68 9.98 -2.61 -21.24
C TRP A 68 10.06 -3.48 -19.99
N ARG A 69 9.69 -4.77 -20.08
CA ARG A 69 9.56 -5.66 -18.91
C ARG A 69 10.85 -5.73 -18.09
N SER A 70 12.02 -5.72 -18.73
CA SER A 70 13.31 -5.90 -18.08
C SER A 70 13.65 -4.67 -17.25
N GLU A 71 13.46 -3.49 -17.83
CA GLU A 71 13.65 -2.19 -17.21
C GLU A 71 12.64 -1.97 -16.09
N LEU A 72 11.39 -2.36 -16.31
CA LEU A 72 10.32 -2.27 -15.31
C LEU A 72 10.67 -3.10 -14.07
N VAL A 73 11.13 -4.33 -14.26
CA VAL A 73 11.59 -5.20 -13.17
C VAL A 73 12.85 -4.61 -12.51
N GLY A 74 13.81 -4.13 -13.29
CA GLY A 74 15.02 -3.50 -12.76
C GLY A 74 14.73 -2.30 -11.85
N HIS A 75 13.89 -1.36 -12.30
CA HIS A 75 13.48 -0.20 -11.50
C HIS A 75 12.58 -0.59 -10.32
N SER A 76 11.75 -1.62 -10.48
CA SER A 76 10.93 -2.15 -9.38
C SER A 76 11.80 -2.76 -8.28
N MET A 77 12.84 -3.52 -8.65
CA MET A 77 13.78 -4.11 -7.68
C MET A 77 14.57 -3.05 -6.92
N VAL A 78 15.00 -1.98 -7.60
CA VAL A 78 15.67 -0.84 -6.93
C VAL A 78 14.72 -0.19 -5.92
N THR A 79 13.47 0.08 -6.33
CA THR A 79 12.46 0.68 -5.43
C THR A 79 12.16 -0.22 -4.25
N LEU A 80 12.05 -1.53 -4.49
CA LEU A 80 11.82 -2.53 -3.45
C LEU A 80 12.98 -2.57 -2.45
N TYR A 81 14.22 -2.58 -2.95
CA TYR A 81 15.42 -2.54 -2.12
C TYR A 81 15.47 -1.26 -1.27
N GLU A 82 15.31 -0.09 -1.88
CA GLU A 82 15.30 1.20 -1.18
C GLU A 82 14.21 1.23 -0.09
N THR A 83 13.03 0.68 -0.41
CA THR A 83 11.90 0.61 0.52
C THR A 83 12.18 -0.34 1.68
N LEU A 84 12.68 -1.54 1.41
CA LEU A 84 12.98 -2.53 2.45
C LEU A 84 14.07 -2.04 3.39
N VAL A 85 15.15 -1.46 2.85
CA VAL A 85 16.24 -0.93 3.67
C VAL A 85 15.74 0.22 4.55
N GLY A 86 15.02 1.19 3.97
CA GLY A 86 14.47 2.32 4.73
C GLY A 86 13.47 1.87 5.80
N PHE A 87 12.64 0.88 5.48
CA PHE A 87 11.66 0.31 6.41
C PHE A 87 12.29 -0.45 7.57
N VAL A 88 13.28 -1.30 7.30
CA VAL A 88 14.01 -2.03 8.35
C VAL A 88 14.73 -1.06 9.29
N LEU A 89 15.37 -0.02 8.75
CA LEU A 89 15.97 1.04 9.55
C LEU A 89 14.92 1.79 10.39
N ALA A 90 13.75 2.06 9.82
CA ALA A 90 12.65 2.71 10.55
C ALA A 90 12.19 1.86 11.74
N ILE A 91 11.97 0.56 11.55
CA ILE A 91 11.62 -0.37 12.64
C ILE A 91 12.70 -0.39 13.70
N ALA A 92 13.95 -0.60 13.29
CA ALA A 92 15.09 -0.78 14.19
C ALA A 92 15.32 0.44 15.11
N ILE A 93 15.00 1.64 14.64
CA ILE A 93 15.19 2.89 15.39
C ILE A 93 13.91 3.30 16.12
N SER A 94 12.74 3.20 15.47
CA SER A 94 11.47 3.69 16.02
C SER A 94 10.97 2.87 17.19
N ILE A 95 11.12 1.54 17.14
CA ILE A 95 10.62 0.67 18.22
C ILE A 95 11.36 0.94 19.53
N PRO A 96 12.71 0.92 19.59
CA PRO A 96 13.42 1.25 20.83
C PRO A 96 13.09 2.66 21.34
N LEU A 97 12.93 3.62 20.43
CA LEU A 97 12.58 4.99 20.80
C LEU A 97 11.14 5.09 21.35
N ALA A 98 10.17 4.41 20.73
CA ALA A 98 8.80 4.33 21.23
C ALA A 98 8.76 3.73 22.63
N VAL A 99 9.48 2.63 22.85
CA VAL A 99 9.64 2.01 24.17
C VAL A 99 10.20 3.02 25.17
N ALA A 100 11.29 3.71 24.84
CA ALA A 100 11.87 4.74 25.71
C ALA A 100 10.90 5.89 26.04
N VAL A 101 10.04 6.27 25.08
CA VAL A 101 8.99 7.29 25.28
C VAL A 101 7.89 6.78 26.22
N VAL A 102 7.43 5.54 26.06
CA VAL A 102 6.36 4.94 26.89
C VAL A 102 6.80 4.77 28.33
N TYR A 103 8.06 4.38 28.56
CA TYR A 103 8.59 4.22 29.92
C TYR A 103 8.85 5.55 30.65
N SER A 104 8.80 6.71 29.96
CA SER A 104 9.11 8.01 30.54
C SER A 104 7.94 9.00 30.44
N PRO A 105 7.29 9.35 31.57
CA PRO A 105 6.17 10.30 31.60
C PRO A 105 6.52 11.68 31.03
N LEU A 106 7.80 12.09 31.16
CA LEU A 106 8.29 13.37 30.64
C LEU A 106 8.38 13.36 29.10
N LEU A 107 8.84 12.26 28.53
CA LEU A 107 8.92 12.08 27.07
C LEU A 107 7.52 11.98 26.47
N GLN A 108 6.60 11.27 27.13
CA GLN A 108 5.22 11.14 26.64
C GLN A 108 4.54 12.52 26.48
N ASN A 109 4.66 13.40 27.47
CA ASN A 109 4.02 14.72 27.40
C ASN A 109 4.72 15.70 26.44
N THR A 110 6.01 15.51 26.15
CA THR A 110 6.80 16.45 25.32
C THR A 110 6.91 15.99 23.87
N ILE A 111 7.19 14.71 23.64
CA ILE A 111 7.44 14.13 22.31
C ILE A 111 6.12 13.91 21.56
N TYR A 112 5.06 13.46 22.23
CA TYR A 112 3.78 13.14 21.59
C TYR A 112 3.16 14.32 20.79
N PRO A 113 3.06 15.55 21.33
CA PRO A 113 2.58 16.69 20.55
C PRO A 113 3.50 17.05 19.38
N ILE A 114 4.82 16.88 19.53
CA ILE A 114 5.79 17.11 18.44
C ILE A 114 5.60 16.07 17.32
N LEU A 115 5.40 14.80 17.66
CA LEU A 115 5.14 13.73 16.69
C LEU A 115 3.86 13.98 15.89
N LEU A 116 2.80 14.43 16.56
CA LEU A 116 1.54 14.82 15.92
C LEU A 116 1.72 16.02 14.98
N ALA A 117 2.48 17.03 15.40
CA ALA A 117 2.78 18.20 14.57
C ALA A 117 3.63 17.83 13.33
N LEU A 118 4.62 16.94 13.50
CA LEU A 118 5.47 16.46 12.41
C LEU A 118 4.70 15.64 11.35
N GLN A 119 3.63 14.94 11.75
CA GLN A 119 2.75 14.25 10.79
C GLN A 119 2.00 15.21 9.85
N SER A 120 1.82 16.48 10.23
CA SER A 120 1.20 17.49 9.37
C SER A 120 2.15 18.04 8.29
N MET A 121 3.46 17.74 8.37
CA MET A 121 4.41 18.23 7.38
C MET A 121 4.26 17.47 6.06
N PRO A 122 4.12 18.17 4.92
CA PRO A 122 4.03 17.51 3.63
C PRO A 122 5.37 16.86 3.29
N LYS A 123 5.44 15.53 3.45
CA LYS A 123 6.65 14.72 3.21
C LYS A 123 7.19 14.91 1.77
N VAL A 124 6.31 15.25 0.82
CA VAL A 124 6.65 15.56 -0.58
C VAL A 124 7.60 16.75 -0.72
N ALA A 125 7.54 17.74 0.18
CA ALA A 125 8.42 18.91 0.14
C ALA A 125 9.86 18.60 0.61
N ILE A 126 10.05 17.55 1.40
CA ILE A 126 11.35 17.16 1.97
C ILE A 126 12.22 16.48 0.91
N ALA A 127 11.61 15.78 -0.05
CA ALA A 127 12.33 15.04 -1.10
C ALA A 127 13.33 15.89 -1.91
N PRO A 128 12.94 17.05 -2.49
CA PRO A 128 13.89 17.89 -3.21
C PRO A 128 14.99 18.49 -2.32
N LEU A 129 14.68 18.80 -1.06
CA LEU A 129 15.67 19.33 -0.11
C LEU A 129 16.75 18.28 0.22
N LEU A 130 16.35 17.03 0.48
CA LEU A 130 17.26 15.93 0.72
C LEU A 130 18.14 15.63 -0.49
N ALA A 131 17.56 15.67 -1.70
CA ALA A 131 18.31 15.51 -2.93
C ALA A 131 19.34 16.64 -3.15
N LEU A 132 19.01 17.87 -2.75
CA LEU A 132 19.94 19.00 -2.83
C LEU A 132 21.09 18.91 -1.82
N TRP A 133 20.82 18.43 -0.61
CA TRP A 133 21.84 18.30 0.44
C TRP A 133 22.76 17.11 0.27
N ILE A 134 22.18 15.93 -0.01
CA ILE A 134 22.90 14.65 0.00
C ILE A 134 23.22 14.18 -1.43
N GLY A 135 22.71 14.88 -2.44
CA GLY A 135 22.86 14.55 -3.86
C GLY A 135 21.76 13.64 -4.39
N PHE A 136 21.82 13.34 -5.68
CA PHE A 136 20.90 12.39 -6.33
C PHE A 136 21.41 10.95 -6.15
N GLY A 137 20.53 10.02 -5.81
CA GLY A 137 20.90 8.61 -5.65
C GLY A 137 19.87 7.80 -4.87
N THR A 138 20.29 6.64 -4.37
CA THR A 138 19.48 5.73 -3.57
C THR A 138 19.29 6.24 -2.14
N LEU A 139 20.29 6.93 -1.58
CA LEU A 139 20.32 7.35 -0.19
C LEU A 139 19.21 8.35 0.19
N PRO A 140 18.95 9.45 -0.57
CA PRO A 140 17.82 10.34 -0.28
C PRO A 140 16.48 9.60 -0.26
N LYS A 141 16.29 8.62 -1.16
CA LYS A 141 15.06 7.84 -1.23
C LYS A 141 14.88 6.92 -0.02
N ILE A 142 15.96 6.26 0.42
CA ILE A 142 15.97 5.46 1.65
C ILE A 142 15.62 6.34 2.86
N VAL A 143 16.19 7.55 2.96
CA VAL A 143 15.88 8.50 4.05
C VAL A 143 14.42 8.94 4.00
N ILE A 144 13.86 9.19 2.81
CA ILE A 144 12.44 9.51 2.67
C ILE A 144 11.57 8.36 3.16
N VAL A 145 11.85 7.12 2.74
CA VAL A 145 11.10 5.93 3.21
C VAL A 145 11.20 5.82 4.73
N PHE A 146 12.41 5.96 5.28
CA PHE A 146 12.65 5.98 6.72
C PHE A 146 11.76 7.01 7.42
N LEU A 147 11.77 8.28 6.98
CA LEU A 147 10.95 9.35 7.58
C LEU A 147 9.45 9.08 7.44
N VAL A 148 9.01 8.55 6.30
CA VAL A 148 7.60 8.23 6.05
C VAL A 148 7.11 7.16 7.02
N CYS A 149 7.92 6.13 7.26
CA CYS A 149 7.59 4.99 8.13
C CYS A 149 7.86 5.26 9.61
N PHE A 150 8.85 6.07 9.95
CA PHE A 150 9.29 6.34 11.33
C PHE A 150 8.15 6.89 12.19
N PHE A 151 7.45 7.94 11.72
CA PHE A 151 6.40 8.59 12.52
C PHE A 151 5.17 7.70 12.78
N PRO A 152 4.57 7.01 11.78
CA PRO A 152 3.49 6.08 12.06
C PRO A 152 3.91 4.94 12.98
N ILE A 153 5.12 4.37 12.80
CA ILE A 153 5.59 3.24 13.62
C ILE A 153 5.77 3.66 15.07
N ILE A 154 6.43 4.80 15.34
CA ILE A 154 6.64 5.27 16.71
C ILE A 154 5.33 5.60 17.40
N VAL A 155 4.38 6.25 16.71
CA VAL A 155 3.07 6.61 17.28
C VAL A 155 2.24 5.35 17.56
N ALA A 156 2.17 4.42 16.60
CA ALA A 156 1.43 3.17 16.76
C ALA A 156 2.01 2.31 17.90
N THR A 157 3.34 2.22 17.99
CA THR A 157 4.02 1.45 19.04
C THR A 157 3.88 2.13 20.41
N ALA A 158 3.84 3.47 20.45
CA ALA A 158 3.62 4.22 21.68
C ALA A 158 2.16 4.19 22.16
N SER A 159 1.19 3.99 21.26
CA SER A 159 -0.24 3.89 21.61
C SER A 159 -0.69 2.50 22.06
N GLY A 160 0.10 1.45 21.77
CA GLY A 160 -0.21 0.06 22.12
C GLY A 160 -0.85 -0.70 20.97
#